data_AF-A0A7W7HM54-F1
#
_entry.id   AF-A0A7W7HM54-F1
#
_cell.length_a   1.000
_cell.length_b   1.000
_cell.length_c   1.000
_cell.angle_alpha   90.00
_cell.angle_beta   90.00
_cell.angle_gamma   90.00
#
_symmetry.space_group_name_H-M   'P 1'
#
loop_
_entity.id
_entity.type
_entity.pdbx_description
1 polymer ?
#
loop_
_entity_poly.entity_id
_entity_poly.type
_entity_poly.pdbx_seq_one_letter_code
_entity_poly.pdbx_strand_id
1 'polypeptide(L)'
;MTAREAWQAEFDRAGIPRLVRERDVANPPRHATVADGDRSADLARDSMRRRPLYLALRDGPATRLQGYAPDLAAATAAADRWLSGERPGPIAAAWPFLGSVALAEARERGDRGETRWLWLYGNHVADPVADRLAPFVELAFHVPELRALEPSTSHFHLHVGRNGPVVEPVGTSGRFRVHTRDGRTHDETDAAGALRIVLDSLPDPTT
;
A
#
# COMPACT_ATOMS: atom_id res chain seq x y z
N MET A 1 27.20 -2.43 5.33
CA MET A 1 26.27 -1.69 6.20
C MET A 1 24.87 -2.27 6.06
N THR A 2 24.38 -2.93 7.11
CA THR A 2 23.03 -3.54 7.17
C THR A 2 21.94 -2.47 7.31
N ALA A 3 20.66 -2.85 7.18
CA ALA A 3 19.55 -1.94 7.46
C ALA A 3 19.55 -1.47 8.93
N ARG A 4 19.84 -2.38 9.87
CA ARG A 4 19.94 -2.09 11.30
C ARG A 4 21.01 -1.03 11.59
N GLU A 5 22.23 -1.24 11.10
CA GLU A 5 23.35 -0.33 11.33
C GLU A 5 23.07 1.07 10.77
N ALA A 6 22.57 1.13 9.53
CA ALA A 6 22.26 2.39 8.87
C ALA A 6 21.18 3.16 9.63
N TRP A 7 20.13 2.47 10.08
CA TRP A 7 19.02 3.12 10.77
C TRP A 7 19.38 3.50 12.21
N GLN A 8 20.15 2.68 12.93
CA GLN A 8 20.67 3.03 14.26
C GLN A 8 21.51 4.30 14.18
N ALA A 9 22.42 4.38 13.21
CA ALA A 9 23.25 5.57 13.01
C ALA A 9 22.44 6.84 12.72
N GLU A 10 21.26 6.72 12.09
CA GLU A 10 20.35 7.84 11.87
C GLU A 10 19.66 8.29 13.17
N PHE A 11 19.16 7.36 13.98
CA PHE A 11 18.60 7.66 15.30
C PHE A 11 19.65 8.33 16.21
N ASP A 12 20.87 7.80 16.24
CA ASP A 12 21.97 8.35 17.02
C ASP A 12 22.33 9.77 16.57
N ARG A 13 22.41 10.00 15.24
CA ARG A 13 22.66 11.33 14.67
C ARG A 13 21.56 12.34 15.02
N ALA A 14 20.31 11.90 15.05
CA ALA A 14 19.17 12.73 15.43
C ALA A 14 19.07 12.97 16.95
N GLY A 15 19.89 12.32 17.77
CA GLY A 15 19.83 12.39 19.23
C GLY A 15 18.59 11.71 19.83
N ILE A 16 18.00 10.75 19.09
CA ILE A 16 16.76 10.08 19.47
C ILE A 16 17.12 8.73 20.12
N PRO A 17 16.82 8.49 21.41
CA PRO A 17 17.30 7.32 22.15
C PRO A 17 16.43 6.08 21.85
N ARG A 18 16.52 5.55 20.62
CA ARG A 18 15.79 4.36 20.18
C ARG A 18 16.77 3.25 19.80
N LEU A 19 16.42 2.02 20.18
CA LEU A 19 17.21 0.83 19.86
C LEU A 19 16.65 0.13 18.62
N VAL A 20 17.46 0.07 17.56
CA VAL A 20 17.15 -0.64 16.33
C VAL A 20 17.60 -2.10 16.43
N ARG A 21 16.68 -3.02 16.17
CA ARG A 21 16.91 -4.47 16.14
C ARG A 21 16.80 -5.01 14.73
N GLU A 22 17.42 -6.15 14.49
CA GLU A 22 17.15 -6.92 13.27
C GLU A 22 15.74 -7.50 13.36
N ARG A 23 15.08 -7.64 12.20
CA ARG A 23 13.79 -8.30 12.13
C ARG A 23 13.98 -9.77 11.80
N ASP A 24 13.29 -10.64 12.52
CA ASP A 24 13.23 -12.06 12.22
C ASP A 24 12.35 -12.31 10.99
N VAL A 25 12.98 -12.31 9.81
CA VAL A 25 12.36 -12.54 8.49
C VAL A 25 13.34 -13.30 7.60
N ALA A 26 12.89 -13.83 6.47
CA ALA A 26 13.71 -14.61 5.54
C ALA A 26 14.97 -13.90 4.98
N ASN A 27 15.13 -12.59 5.20
CA ASN A 27 16.32 -11.82 4.82
C ASN A 27 16.71 -10.75 5.87
N PRO A 28 17.18 -11.15 7.07
CA PRO A 28 17.38 -10.24 8.19
C PRO A 28 18.27 -9.01 7.90
N PRO A 29 19.39 -9.10 7.13
CA PRO A 29 20.28 -7.96 6.91
C PRO A 29 19.63 -6.74 6.23
N ARG A 30 18.49 -6.94 5.57
CA ARG A 30 17.75 -5.89 4.85
C ARG A 30 16.60 -5.31 5.67
N HIS A 31 16.29 -5.88 6.82
CA HIS A 31 15.15 -5.49 7.63
C HIS A 31 15.61 -5.07 9.02
N ALA A 32 15.03 -3.97 9.50
CA ALA A 32 15.26 -3.45 10.82
C ALA A 32 13.92 -3.07 11.45
N THR A 33 13.85 -3.13 12.77
CA THR A 33 12.65 -2.80 13.52
C THR A 33 13.01 -1.99 14.76
N VAL A 34 12.14 -1.05 15.11
CA VAL A 34 12.16 -0.32 16.38
C VAL A 34 10.77 -0.47 16.98
N ALA A 35 10.69 -0.78 18.28
CA ALA A 35 9.43 -1.00 18.96
C ALA A 35 9.37 -0.27 20.31
N ASP A 36 8.17 0.14 20.68
CA ASP A 36 7.82 0.73 21.97
C ASP A 36 6.40 0.28 22.35
N GLY A 37 6.32 -0.65 23.31
CA GLY A 37 5.07 -1.36 23.63
C GLY A 37 4.50 -2.09 22.40
N ASP A 38 3.22 -1.86 22.13
CA ASP A 38 2.51 -2.45 20.98
C ASP A 38 2.83 -1.77 19.63
N ARG A 39 3.50 -0.62 19.66
CA ARG A 39 3.85 0.11 18.44
C ARG A 39 5.21 -0.32 17.94
N SER A 40 5.31 -0.53 16.64
CA SER A 40 6.59 -0.77 15.96
C SER A 40 6.70 -0.03 14.64
N ALA A 41 7.93 0.24 14.23
CA ALA A 41 8.28 0.76 12.93
C ALA A 41 9.28 -0.19 12.29
N ASP A 42 8.96 -0.63 11.08
CA ASP A 42 9.79 -1.57 10.33
C ASP A 42 10.34 -0.90 9.09
N LEU A 43 11.66 -0.94 8.95
CA LEU A 43 12.37 -0.47 7.77
C LEU A 43 12.86 -1.68 6.97
N ALA A 44 12.61 -1.68 5.67
CA ALA A 44 13.17 -2.62 4.73
C ALA A 44 13.97 -1.89 3.66
N ARG A 45 15.17 -2.41 3.35
CA ARG A 45 15.99 -1.97 2.23
C ARG A 45 15.66 -2.81 1.00
N ASP A 46 14.91 -2.24 0.07
CA ASP A 46 14.59 -2.91 -1.19
C ASP A 46 15.69 -2.62 -2.23
N SER A 47 16.58 -3.59 -2.44
CA SER A 47 17.68 -3.45 -3.41
C SER A 47 17.23 -3.64 -4.86
N MET A 48 16.00 -4.11 -5.11
CA MET A 48 15.52 -4.41 -6.46
C MET A 48 14.63 -3.31 -7.04
N ARG A 49 14.15 -2.39 -6.21
CA ARG A 49 13.28 -1.28 -6.64
C ARG A 49 14.07 0.02 -6.79
N ARG A 50 13.54 0.91 -7.64
CA ARG A 50 14.04 2.30 -7.79
C ARG A 50 13.90 3.14 -6.51
N ARG A 51 13.19 2.65 -5.49
CA ARG A 51 13.01 3.27 -4.18
C ARG A 51 13.56 2.35 -3.09
N PRO A 52 14.64 2.73 -2.39
CA PRO A 52 15.39 1.78 -1.58
C PRO A 52 14.87 1.58 -0.15
N LEU A 53 13.99 2.43 0.37
CA LEU A 53 13.61 2.44 1.79
C LEU A 53 12.10 2.31 1.96
N TYR A 54 11.63 1.13 2.35
CA TYR A 54 10.24 0.89 2.69
C TYR A 54 10.05 0.99 4.20
N LEU A 55 9.14 1.84 4.66
CA LEU A 55 8.78 2.00 6.06
C LEU A 55 7.34 1.50 6.27
N ALA A 56 7.13 0.68 7.30
CA ALA A 56 5.81 0.28 7.77
C ALA A 56 5.66 0.60 9.26
N LEU A 57 4.62 1.37 9.60
CA LEU A 57 4.27 1.72 10.96
C LEU A 57 3.12 0.84 11.43
N ARG A 58 3.32 0.13 12.54
CA ARG A 58 2.46 -0.94 13.01
C ARG A 58 2.00 -0.75 14.44
N ASP A 59 0.80 -1.25 14.69
CA ASP A 59 0.13 -1.37 15.96
C ASP A 59 -0.24 -2.85 16.15
N GLY A 60 0.54 -3.56 16.97
CA GLY A 60 0.59 -5.01 17.01
C GLY A 60 0.85 -5.61 15.62
N PRO A 61 0.03 -6.56 15.13
CA PRO A 61 0.19 -7.14 13.80
C PRO A 61 -0.28 -6.21 12.67
N ALA A 62 -1.07 -5.18 12.98
CA ALA A 62 -1.75 -4.36 11.98
C ALA A 62 -0.85 -3.24 11.46
N THR A 63 -0.69 -3.14 10.14
CA THR A 63 -0.02 -1.99 9.52
C THR A 63 -0.98 -0.80 9.45
N ARG A 64 -0.62 0.29 10.11
CA ARG A 64 -1.39 1.55 10.15
C ARG A 64 -0.99 2.50 9.04
N LEU A 65 0.30 2.59 8.73
CA LEU A 65 0.84 3.42 7.65
C LEU A 65 1.99 2.68 6.98
N GLN A 66 2.19 2.88 5.69
CA GLN A 66 3.32 2.29 4.98
C GLN A 66 3.62 2.98 3.66
N GLY A 67 4.88 2.99 3.27
CA GLY A 67 5.29 3.40 1.94
C GLY A 67 6.79 3.61 1.84
N TYR A 68 7.24 4.26 0.76
CA TYR A 68 8.66 4.36 0.43
C TYR A 68 9.22 5.72 0.82
N ALA A 69 10.02 5.75 1.87
CA ALA A 69 10.69 6.94 2.35
C ALA A 69 11.71 7.46 1.33
N PRO A 70 11.84 8.79 1.15
CA PRO A 70 12.83 9.38 0.26
C PRO A 70 14.27 9.16 0.76
N ASP A 71 14.46 9.14 2.08
CA ASP A 71 15.74 8.94 2.76
C ASP A 71 15.55 8.38 4.19
N LEU A 72 16.67 8.08 4.86
CA LEU A 72 16.66 7.54 6.22
C LEU A 72 16.19 8.57 7.25
N ALA A 73 16.49 9.86 7.05
CA ALA A 73 16.11 10.91 8.00
C ALA A 73 14.58 11.05 8.07
N ALA A 74 13.92 11.08 6.90
CA ALA A 74 12.46 11.10 6.80
C ALA A 74 11.83 9.84 7.41
N ALA A 75 12.40 8.66 7.16
CA ALA A 75 11.91 7.42 7.78
C ALA A 75 12.05 7.44 9.31
N THR A 76 13.18 7.95 9.81
CA THR A 76 13.50 8.04 11.24
C THR A 76 12.57 9.01 11.97
N ALA A 77 12.36 10.20 11.41
CA ALA A 77 11.46 11.20 11.98
C ALA A 77 10.01 10.69 12.05
N ALA A 78 9.52 10.06 10.99
CA ALA A 78 8.18 9.49 10.98
C ALA A 78 8.03 8.32 11.97
N ALA A 79 9.04 7.45 12.06
CA ALA A 79 9.06 6.34 13.02
C ALA A 79 9.08 6.85 14.47
N ASP A 80 9.85 7.88 14.78
CA ASP A 80 9.90 8.45 16.13
C ASP A 80 8.55 9.06 16.56
N ARG A 81 7.89 9.82 15.67
CA ARG A 81 6.53 10.32 15.95
C ARG A 81 5.54 9.19 16.19
N TRP A 82 5.59 8.16 15.36
CA TRP A 82 4.75 6.97 15.53
C TRP A 82 4.96 6.30 16.88
N LEU A 83 6.22 6.02 17.24
CA LEU A 83 6.59 5.35 18.49
C LEU A 83 6.29 6.22 19.71
N SER A 84 6.28 7.55 19.56
CA SER A 84 5.88 8.49 20.61
C SER A 84 4.37 8.62 20.81
N GLY A 85 3.57 7.80 20.12
CA GLY A 85 2.12 7.73 20.31
C GLY A 85 1.29 8.57 19.34
N GLU A 86 1.91 9.30 18.41
CA GLU A 86 1.19 10.17 17.48
C GLU A 86 0.22 9.37 16.59
N ARG A 87 -0.94 9.97 16.26
CA ARG A 87 -1.97 9.29 15.47
C ARG A 87 -1.57 9.19 13.98
N PRO A 88 -2.06 8.18 13.24
CA PRO A 88 -1.80 8.01 11.82
C PRO A 88 -2.08 9.24 10.94
N GLY A 89 -3.20 9.94 11.14
CA GLY A 89 -3.59 11.09 10.31
C GLY A 89 -2.53 12.21 10.27
N PRO A 90 -2.14 12.78 11.43
CA PRO A 90 -1.07 13.77 11.52
C PRO A 90 0.27 13.30 10.91
N ILE A 91 0.66 12.04 11.14
CA ILE A 91 1.88 11.47 10.55
C ILE A 91 1.78 11.42 9.02
N ALA A 92 0.66 10.96 8.47
CA ALA A 92 0.47 10.92 7.01
C ALA A 92 0.46 12.31 6.38
N ALA A 93 -0.05 13.33 7.09
CA ALA A 93 0.00 14.71 6.63
C ALA A 93 1.44 15.26 6.57
N ALA A 94 2.27 14.96 7.57
CA ALA A 94 3.66 15.39 7.63
C ALA A 94 4.59 14.60 6.68
N TRP A 95 4.27 13.33 6.43
CA TRP A 95 5.04 12.43 5.57
C TRP A 95 4.16 11.75 4.51
N PRO A 96 3.85 12.43 3.40
CA PRO A 96 2.95 11.91 2.36
C PRO A 96 3.42 10.60 1.70
N PHE A 97 4.70 10.22 1.87
CA PHE A 97 5.19 8.93 1.39
C PHE A 97 4.59 7.73 2.13
N LEU A 98 3.97 7.94 3.30
CA LEU A 98 3.31 6.90 4.10
C LEU A 98 1.84 6.66 3.70
N GLY A 99 1.37 7.36 2.67
CA GLY A 99 -0.01 7.37 2.19
C GLY A 99 -0.69 8.73 2.42
N SER A 100 -2.01 8.75 2.31
CA SER A 100 -2.81 9.96 2.52
C SER A 100 -3.44 10.01 3.92
N VAL A 101 -3.83 11.21 4.35
CA VAL A 101 -4.63 11.40 5.57
C VAL A 101 -5.93 10.59 5.49
N ALA A 102 -6.62 10.60 4.34
CA ALA A 102 -7.83 9.82 4.12
C ALA A 102 -7.61 8.31 4.33
N LEU A 103 -6.48 7.76 3.85
CA LEU A 103 -6.14 6.35 4.06
C LEU A 103 -5.91 6.04 5.54
N ALA A 104 -5.24 6.95 6.26
CA ALA A 104 -5.01 6.83 7.69
C ALA A 104 -6.33 6.81 8.47
N GLU A 105 -7.24 7.73 8.17
CA GLU A 105 -8.55 7.82 8.81
C GLU A 105 -9.44 6.61 8.50
N ALA A 106 -9.44 6.11 7.25
CA ALA A 106 -10.18 4.91 6.88
C ALA A 106 -9.72 3.68 7.69
N ARG A 107 -8.40 3.55 7.92
CA ARG A 107 -7.83 2.49 8.77
C ARG A 107 -8.21 2.64 10.24
N GLU A 108 -8.30 3.86 10.74
CA GLU A 108 -8.74 4.10 12.12
C GLU A 108 -10.22 3.74 12.30
N ARG A 109 -11.07 4.01 11.30
CA ARG A 109 -12.49 3.59 11.29
C ARG A 109 -12.67 2.08 11.11
N GLY A 110 -11.65 1.37 10.63
CA GLY A 110 -11.74 -0.05 10.30
C GLY A 110 -12.50 -0.32 9.00
N ASP A 111 -12.68 0.68 8.14
CA ASP A 111 -13.33 0.52 6.83
C ASP A 111 -12.34 -0.15 5.86
N ARG A 112 -12.48 -1.47 5.70
CA ARG A 112 -11.58 -2.27 4.87
C ARG A 112 -11.71 -1.94 3.39
N GLY A 113 -12.93 -1.72 2.89
CA GLY A 113 -13.20 -1.43 1.49
C GLY A 113 -12.59 -0.09 1.09
N GLU A 114 -12.89 0.97 1.84
CA GLU A 114 -12.32 2.30 1.60
C GLU A 114 -10.80 2.30 1.78
N THR A 115 -10.28 1.62 2.81
CA THR A 115 -8.83 1.46 3.01
C THR A 115 -8.15 0.83 1.79
N ARG A 116 -8.75 -0.22 1.21
CA ARG A 116 -8.17 -0.91 0.06
C ARG A 116 -8.19 -0.04 -1.19
N TRP A 117 -9.29 0.64 -1.46
CA TRP A 117 -9.40 1.58 -2.58
C TRP A 117 -8.41 2.74 -2.44
N LEU A 118 -8.34 3.37 -1.27
CA LEU A 118 -7.39 4.46 -1.01
C LEU A 118 -5.94 4.00 -1.06
N TRP A 119 -5.65 2.76 -0.66
CA TRP A 119 -4.31 2.20 -0.79
C TRP A 119 -3.93 1.99 -2.26
N LEU A 120 -4.82 1.41 -3.07
CA LEU A 120 -4.61 1.24 -4.50
C LEU A 120 -4.50 2.59 -5.22
N TYR A 121 -5.34 3.55 -4.89
CA TYR A 121 -5.37 4.86 -5.54
C TYR A 121 -4.22 5.77 -5.10
N GLY A 122 -4.04 5.95 -3.78
CA GLY A 122 -3.11 6.94 -3.22
C GLY A 122 -1.70 6.42 -2.91
N ASN A 123 -1.47 5.10 -2.93
CA ASN A 123 -0.18 4.52 -2.58
C ASN A 123 0.40 3.61 -3.69
N HIS A 124 -0.10 3.70 -4.93
CA HIS A 124 0.33 2.83 -6.03
C HIS A 124 1.81 2.94 -6.39
N VAL A 125 2.42 4.13 -6.22
CA VAL A 125 3.86 4.36 -6.47
C VAL A 125 4.78 3.50 -5.61
N ALA A 126 4.25 2.87 -4.56
CA ALA A 126 4.95 1.92 -3.72
C ALA A 126 4.96 0.49 -4.28
N ASP A 127 4.01 0.12 -5.14
CA ASP A 127 3.82 -1.27 -5.59
C ASP A 127 3.78 -1.35 -7.13
N PRO A 128 4.75 -2.00 -7.80
CA PRO A 128 4.75 -2.19 -9.25
C PRO A 128 3.45 -2.77 -9.81
N VAL A 129 2.72 -3.58 -9.02
CA VAL A 129 1.40 -4.08 -9.39
C VAL A 129 0.41 -2.92 -9.47
N ALA A 130 0.33 -2.15 -8.39
CA ALA A 130 -0.58 -1.02 -8.28
C ALA A 130 -0.23 0.07 -9.29
N ASP A 131 1.06 0.28 -9.58
CA ASP A 131 1.55 1.19 -10.62
C ASP A 131 1.03 0.79 -12.01
N ARG A 132 1.11 -0.50 -12.35
CA ARG A 132 0.55 -1.01 -13.62
C ARG A 132 -0.98 -0.97 -13.67
N LEU A 133 -1.63 -1.07 -12.52
CA LEU A 133 -3.08 -0.94 -12.37
C LEU A 133 -3.55 0.52 -12.28
N ALA A 134 -2.65 1.48 -12.10
CA ALA A 134 -2.99 2.86 -11.74
C ALA A 134 -4.00 3.51 -12.70
N PRO A 135 -3.88 3.38 -14.05
CA PRO A 135 -4.87 3.96 -14.96
C PRO A 135 -6.29 3.42 -14.77
N PHE A 136 -6.43 2.12 -14.48
CA PHE A 136 -7.74 1.52 -14.20
C PHE A 136 -8.26 1.94 -12.82
N VAL A 137 -7.41 1.87 -11.80
CA VAL A 137 -7.76 2.23 -10.41
C VAL A 137 -8.19 3.69 -10.32
N GLU A 138 -7.53 4.60 -11.03
CA GLU A 138 -7.89 6.01 -11.09
C GLU A 138 -9.33 6.20 -11.54
N LEU A 139 -9.75 5.54 -12.63
CA LEU A 139 -11.13 5.62 -13.10
C LEU A 139 -12.09 4.91 -12.14
N ALA A 140 -11.78 3.68 -11.72
CA ALA A 140 -12.64 2.87 -10.88
C ALA A 140 -12.90 3.49 -9.50
N PHE A 141 -11.91 4.20 -8.94
CA PHE A 141 -12.04 4.89 -7.66
C PHE A 141 -13.14 5.96 -7.67
N HIS A 142 -13.49 6.51 -8.83
CA HIS A 142 -14.54 7.52 -8.95
C HIS A 142 -15.94 6.93 -9.23
N VAL A 143 -16.07 5.61 -9.33
CA VAL A 143 -17.34 4.93 -9.59
C VAL A 143 -17.93 4.39 -8.27
N PRO A 144 -19.05 4.93 -7.75
CA PRO A 144 -19.62 4.57 -6.46
C PRO A 144 -19.90 3.06 -6.31
N GLU A 145 -20.40 2.42 -7.35
CA GLU A 145 -20.75 1.00 -7.39
C GLU A 145 -19.52 0.12 -7.16
N LEU A 146 -18.38 0.50 -7.72
CA LEU A 146 -17.10 -0.21 -7.50
C LEU A 146 -16.52 0.11 -6.14
N ARG A 147 -16.63 1.36 -5.68
CA ARG A 147 -16.21 1.76 -4.35
C ARG A 147 -16.93 1.02 -3.22
N ALA A 148 -18.16 0.59 -3.46
CA ALA A 148 -18.91 -0.23 -2.51
C ALA A 148 -18.39 -1.68 -2.39
N LEU A 149 -17.62 -2.15 -3.37
CA LEU A 149 -16.99 -3.47 -3.36
C LEU A 149 -15.62 -3.41 -2.68
N GLU A 150 -15.25 -4.46 -1.93
CA GLU A 150 -13.91 -4.59 -1.34
C GLU A 150 -12.94 -5.17 -2.40
N PRO A 151 -12.01 -4.38 -2.95
CA PRO A 151 -11.07 -4.89 -3.92
C PRO A 151 -9.96 -5.68 -3.23
N SER A 152 -9.43 -6.67 -3.93
CA SER A 152 -8.24 -7.41 -3.48
C SER A 152 -7.26 -7.61 -4.63
N THR A 153 -5.98 -7.71 -4.30
CA THR A 153 -4.94 -8.02 -5.28
C THR A 153 -4.34 -9.39 -5.02
N SER A 154 -4.16 -10.18 -6.07
CA SER A 154 -3.53 -11.51 -6.02
C SER A 154 -2.78 -11.74 -7.32
N HIS A 155 -1.54 -12.24 -7.24
CA HIS A 155 -0.71 -12.53 -8.42
C HIS A 155 -0.73 -11.42 -9.49
N PHE A 156 -0.58 -10.16 -9.06
CA PHE A 156 -0.58 -8.99 -9.94
C PHE A 156 -1.93 -8.63 -10.61
N HIS A 157 -3.03 -9.28 -10.21
CA HIS A 157 -4.39 -8.99 -10.69
C HIS A 157 -5.21 -8.25 -9.63
N LEU A 158 -6.17 -7.45 -10.08
CA LEU A 158 -7.17 -6.80 -9.24
C LEU A 158 -8.50 -7.56 -9.33
N HIS A 159 -8.95 -8.11 -8.22
CA HIS A 159 -10.27 -8.69 -8.06
C HIS A 159 -11.23 -7.61 -7.56
N VAL A 160 -12.32 -7.39 -8.28
CA VAL A 160 -13.35 -6.40 -7.94
C VAL A 160 -14.42 -7.09 -7.09
N GLY A 161 -14.20 -7.14 -5.77
CA GLY A 161 -15.05 -7.90 -4.85
C GLY A 161 -14.73 -9.40 -4.83
N ARG A 162 -15.43 -10.16 -3.96
CA ARG A 162 -15.11 -11.58 -3.68
C ARG A 162 -15.32 -12.52 -4.87
N ASN A 163 -16.37 -12.28 -5.68
CA ASN A 163 -16.77 -13.12 -6.82
C ASN A 163 -16.99 -12.28 -8.09
N GLY A 164 -16.38 -11.10 -8.14
CA GLY A 164 -16.53 -10.19 -9.27
C GLY A 164 -15.49 -10.40 -10.36
N PRO A 165 -15.48 -9.52 -11.37
CA PRO A 165 -14.51 -9.59 -12.44
C PRO A 165 -13.08 -9.36 -11.93
N VAL A 166 -12.12 -9.87 -12.70
CA VAL A 166 -10.69 -9.77 -12.44
C VAL A 166 -10.04 -8.95 -13.54
N VAL A 167 -9.26 -7.95 -13.15
CA VAL A 167 -8.52 -7.06 -14.06
C VAL A 167 -7.04 -7.37 -13.97
N GLU A 168 -6.46 -7.81 -15.07
CA GLU A 168 -5.04 -8.11 -15.23
C GLU A 168 -4.38 -7.01 -16.09
N PRO A 169 -3.31 -6.35 -15.61
CA PRO A 169 -2.51 -5.47 -16.46
C PRO A 169 -1.66 -6.32 -17.43
N VAL A 170 -1.78 -6.06 -18.73
CA VAL A 170 -1.05 -6.79 -19.79
C VAL A 170 0.08 -5.92 -20.32
N GLY A 171 1.29 -6.50 -20.39
CA GLY A 171 2.48 -5.78 -20.88
C GLY A 171 2.82 -4.54 -20.04
N THR A 172 3.39 -3.51 -20.66
CA THR A 172 3.84 -2.28 -19.99
C THR A 172 2.95 -1.06 -20.25
N SER A 173 1.88 -1.19 -21.04
CA SER A 173 1.26 -0.06 -21.76
C SER A 173 -0.17 0.30 -21.36
N GLY A 174 -0.53 0.24 -20.07
CA GLY A 174 -1.88 0.64 -19.62
C GLY A 174 -3.01 -0.14 -20.30
N ARG A 175 -2.69 -1.36 -20.75
CA ARG A 175 -3.63 -2.31 -21.34
C ARG A 175 -4.04 -3.32 -20.28
N PHE A 176 -5.27 -3.75 -20.36
CA PHE A 176 -5.87 -4.64 -19.40
C PHE A 176 -6.56 -5.80 -20.10
N ARG A 177 -6.47 -6.97 -19.48
CA ARG A 177 -7.35 -8.11 -19.74
C ARG A 177 -8.38 -8.16 -18.62
N VAL A 178 -9.64 -8.40 -18.97
CA VAL A 178 -10.73 -8.54 -17.98
C VAL A 178 -11.30 -9.94 -18.07
N HIS A 179 -11.30 -10.66 -16.95
CA HIS A 179 -12.00 -11.92 -16.78
C HIS A 179 -13.31 -11.66 -16.05
N THR A 180 -14.43 -11.93 -16.72
CA THR A 180 -15.76 -11.72 -16.17
C THR A 180 -16.22 -12.93 -15.38
N ARG A 181 -17.23 -12.75 -14.54
CA ARG A 181 -17.76 -13.81 -13.67
C ARG A 181 -18.34 -14.99 -14.46
N ASP A 182 -18.89 -14.75 -15.65
CA ASP A 182 -19.42 -15.78 -16.54
C ASP A 182 -18.33 -16.59 -17.28
N GLY A 183 -17.06 -16.33 -16.98
CA GLY A 183 -15.91 -17.04 -17.54
C GLY A 183 -15.42 -16.47 -18.87
N ARG A 184 -16.00 -15.39 -19.38
CA ARG A 184 -15.49 -14.72 -20.59
C ARG A 184 -14.19 -13.96 -20.26
N THR A 185 -13.35 -13.86 -21.28
CA THR A 185 -12.11 -13.09 -21.22
C THR A 185 -12.14 -12.04 -22.32
N HIS A 186 -11.89 -10.79 -21.95
CA HIS A 186 -11.80 -9.66 -22.85
C HIS A 186 -10.34 -9.20 -22.88
N ASP A 187 -9.67 -9.45 -24.00
CA ASP A 187 -8.26 -9.15 -24.14
C ASP A 187 -7.99 -7.68 -24.47
N GLU A 188 -6.87 -7.19 -23.94
CA GLU A 188 -6.17 -5.98 -24.35
C GLU A 188 -7.10 -4.79 -24.63
N THR A 189 -7.75 -4.28 -23.60
CA THR A 189 -8.50 -3.03 -23.63
C THR A 189 -7.76 -1.92 -22.87
N ASP A 190 -8.11 -0.66 -23.08
CA ASP A 190 -7.59 0.42 -22.23
C ASP A 190 -8.33 0.47 -20.89
N ALA A 191 -7.92 1.38 -20.00
CA ALA A 191 -8.53 1.51 -18.67
C ALA A 191 -10.05 1.77 -18.73
N ALA A 192 -10.52 2.60 -19.66
CA ALA A 192 -11.92 2.97 -19.78
C ALA A 192 -12.76 1.80 -20.34
N GLY A 193 -12.23 1.09 -21.34
CA GLY A 193 -12.86 -0.11 -21.87
C GLY A 193 -12.92 -1.24 -20.84
N ALA A 194 -11.85 -1.45 -20.06
CA ALA A 194 -11.84 -2.39 -18.94
C ALA A 194 -12.89 -2.02 -17.88
N LEU A 195 -12.99 -0.75 -17.53
CA LEU A 195 -13.97 -0.26 -16.57
C LEU A 195 -15.40 -0.56 -17.03
N ARG A 196 -15.72 -0.27 -18.30
CA ARG A 196 -17.04 -0.59 -18.85
C ARG A 196 -17.35 -2.09 -18.78
N ILE A 197 -16.42 -2.95 -19.19
CA ILE A 197 -16.61 -4.41 -19.12
C ILE A 197 -16.84 -4.87 -17.68
N VAL A 198 -16.08 -4.32 -16.73
CA VAL A 198 -16.25 -4.62 -15.29
C VAL A 198 -17.66 -4.24 -14.83
N LEU A 199 -18.13 -3.03 -15.16
CA LEU A 199 -19.46 -2.55 -14.76
C LEU A 199 -20.58 -3.37 -15.37
N ASP A 200 -20.49 -3.69 -16.67
CA ASP A 200 -21.46 -4.53 -17.38
C ASP A 200 -21.50 -5.98 -16.82
N SER A 201 -20.49 -6.38 -16.06
CA SER A 201 -20.34 -7.72 -15.48
C SER A 201 -20.64 -7.78 -13.98
N LEU A 202 -20.98 -6.66 -13.35
CA LEU A 202 -21.38 -6.66 -11.94
C LEU A 202 -22.75 -7.34 -11.79
N PRO A 203 -22.99 -8.06 -10.68
CA PRO A 203 -24.33 -8.53 -10.37
C PRO A 203 -25.26 -7.34 -10.16
N ASP A 204 -26.52 -7.50 -10.55
CA ASP A 204 -27.54 -6.53 -10.18
C ASP A 204 -27.55 -6.39 -8.65
N PRO A 205 -27.61 -5.17 -8.09
CA PRO A 205 -27.57 -4.94 -6.64
C PRO A 205 -28.80 -5.52 -5.89
N THR A 206 -29.72 -6.18 -6.59
CA THR A 206 -31.00 -6.70 -6.08
C THR A 206 -31.04 -8.22 -5.90
N THR A 207 -30.00 -8.96 -6.31
CA THR A 207 -29.88 -10.43 -6.15
C THR A 207 -28.87 -10.81 -5.08
#